data_AF-U7UWY5-F1
#
_entry.id   AF-U7UWY5-F1
#
_cell.length_a   1.000
_cell.length_b   1.000
_cell.length_c   1.000
_cell.angle_alpha   90.00
_cell.angle_beta   90.00
_cell.angle_gamma   90.00
#
_symmetry.space_group_name_H-M   'P 1'
#
loop_
_entity.id
_entity.type
_entity.pdbx_description
1 polymer ?
#
loop_
_entity_poly.entity_id
_entity_poly.type
_entity_poly.pdbx_seq_one_letter_code
_entity_poly.pdbx_strand_id
1 'polypeptide(L)'
;MSTIQANELKFKTFDYLKVNETTVKIPAIFTQDFSLPSDKFVEINEFKDDEYGVSKEALEINEEFGNYYRYLNSKDNNKEIVRLETDDLHTELFDTIDIVTEKGESQSIIIDYASKGHKDKFRNSIIRILGHENSKTNVFIIQREGEESTVLESILVHAEEGANIFVNQYEVGSSKLISNYKANLIGEASHAEVNSIYFGYNDHEIDLIYNIIHKGKQSTSNIIINGALKDNARKVFKSNLDFLEGSTGSVGNEEEFCMLLDSTVKSISVPLLLCHEDDVLGNHAASAGRIDENILFYIMSRGFSMAEAEKLIIESKFASAIDELEDEKLKEEIWNRVLVYSGKDLHE
;
A
#
# COMPACT_ATOMS: atom_id res chain seq x y z
N MET A 1 -21.68 -1.93 15.20
CA MET A 1 -20.88 -2.55 14.12
C MET A 1 -21.67 -2.47 12.85
N SER A 2 -21.23 -1.62 11.93
CA SER A 2 -21.72 -1.59 10.55
C SER A 2 -20.81 -2.47 9.68
N THR A 3 -21.25 -2.75 8.47
CA THR A 3 -20.48 -3.51 7.49
C THR A 3 -20.45 -2.71 6.20
N ILE A 4 -19.26 -2.50 5.66
CA ILE A 4 -19.06 -1.77 4.41
C ILE A 4 -18.56 -2.72 3.32
N GLN A 5 -18.84 -2.38 2.07
CA GLN A 5 -18.21 -3.00 0.91
C GLN A 5 -17.02 -2.16 0.52
N ALA A 6 -15.85 -2.79 0.49
CA ALA A 6 -14.58 -2.15 0.22
C ALA A 6 -13.97 -2.67 -1.09
N ASN A 7 -13.17 -1.81 -1.73
CA ASN A 7 -12.42 -2.09 -2.95
C ASN A 7 -13.30 -2.77 -4.02
N GLU A 8 -14.49 -2.22 -4.26
CA GLU A 8 -15.39 -2.71 -5.31
C GLU A 8 -14.77 -2.47 -6.69
N LEU A 9 -14.77 -3.51 -7.52
CA LEU A 9 -14.31 -3.42 -8.90
C LEU A 9 -15.30 -2.63 -9.75
N LYS A 10 -14.81 -1.62 -10.47
CA LYS A 10 -15.59 -0.90 -11.49
C LYS A 10 -16.16 -1.85 -12.55
N PHE A 11 -15.40 -2.88 -12.93
CA PHE A 11 -15.83 -3.93 -13.86
C PHE A 11 -15.88 -5.27 -13.14
N LYS A 12 -17.08 -5.81 -12.94
CA LYS A 12 -17.26 -7.08 -12.22
C LYS A 12 -16.66 -8.24 -13.03
N THR A 13 -15.92 -9.10 -12.33
CA THR A 13 -15.44 -10.40 -12.83
C THR A 13 -16.34 -11.53 -12.30
N PHE A 14 -15.91 -12.78 -12.47
CA PHE A 14 -16.68 -13.95 -12.08
C PHE A 14 -16.94 -14.01 -10.55
N ASP A 15 -18.22 -14.02 -10.16
CA ASP A 15 -18.65 -14.02 -8.75
C ASP A 15 -18.08 -15.18 -7.92
N TYR A 16 -17.82 -16.35 -8.52
CA TYR A 16 -17.28 -17.51 -7.80
C TYR A 16 -15.88 -17.28 -7.24
N LEU A 17 -15.11 -16.33 -7.80
CA LEU A 17 -13.79 -15.94 -7.29
C LEU A 17 -13.89 -15.16 -5.98
N LYS A 18 -15.05 -14.52 -5.72
CA LYS A 18 -15.28 -13.66 -4.54
C LYS A 18 -14.21 -12.58 -4.39
N VAL A 19 -14.00 -11.83 -5.47
CA VAL A 19 -13.01 -10.73 -5.59
C VAL A 19 -13.60 -9.41 -6.06
N ASN A 20 -14.90 -9.38 -6.39
CA ASN A 20 -15.59 -8.17 -6.88
C ASN A 20 -15.68 -7.09 -5.82
N GLU A 21 -15.82 -7.49 -4.56
CA GLU A 21 -15.83 -6.62 -3.40
C GLU A 21 -15.27 -7.38 -2.20
N THR A 22 -14.80 -6.64 -1.19
CA THR A 22 -14.40 -7.20 0.10
C THR A 22 -15.23 -6.59 1.21
N THR A 23 -15.86 -7.46 2.00
CA THR A 23 -16.67 -7.02 3.12
C THR A 23 -15.81 -6.76 4.36
N VAL A 24 -15.98 -5.59 4.97
CA VAL A 24 -15.25 -5.19 6.18
C VAL A 24 -16.25 -4.84 7.29
N LYS A 25 -16.00 -5.35 8.49
CA LYS A 25 -16.75 -4.98 9.69
C LYS A 25 -16.10 -3.75 10.31
N ILE A 26 -16.88 -2.70 10.49
CA ILE A 26 -16.45 -1.52 11.23
C ILE A 26 -16.80 -1.73 12.71
N PRO A 27 -15.83 -1.62 13.64
CA PRO A 27 -16.11 -1.73 15.06
C PRO A 27 -17.03 -0.59 15.54
N ALA A 28 -17.47 -0.66 16.80
CA ALA A 28 -18.08 0.52 17.39
C ALA A 28 -16.98 1.58 17.56
N ILE A 29 -17.22 2.80 17.09
CA ILE A 29 -16.26 3.90 17.18
C ILE A 29 -16.45 4.62 18.51
N PHE A 30 -15.38 4.76 19.27
CA PHE A 30 -15.35 5.43 20.56
C PHE A 30 -14.47 6.66 20.42
N THR A 31 -15.03 7.72 19.83
CA THR A 31 -14.36 8.98 19.49
C THR A 31 -13.37 9.42 20.58
N GLN A 32 -12.08 9.36 20.28
CA GLN A 32 -10.98 9.67 21.18
C GLN A 32 -9.96 10.54 20.45
N ASP A 33 -9.47 11.58 21.13
CA ASP A 33 -8.33 12.34 20.65
C ASP A 33 -7.13 11.39 20.49
N PHE A 34 -6.39 11.53 19.39
CA PHE A 34 -5.16 10.78 19.22
C PHE A 34 -4.05 11.36 20.10
N SER A 35 -3.04 10.54 20.42
CA SER A 35 -1.98 10.90 21.37
C SER A 35 -1.07 12.05 20.89
N LEU A 36 -1.08 12.35 19.58
CA LEU A 36 -0.28 13.39 18.96
C LEU A 36 -1.11 14.62 18.59
N PRO A 37 -0.51 15.82 18.61
CA PRO A 37 -1.20 17.03 18.17
C PRO A 37 -1.51 16.98 16.67
N SER A 38 -2.70 17.45 16.31
CA SER A 38 -3.13 17.62 14.91
C SER A 38 -2.85 19.03 14.41
N ASP A 39 -2.54 19.15 13.12
CA ASP A 39 -2.54 20.42 12.40
C ASP A 39 -3.97 20.92 12.16
N LYS A 40 -4.09 22.16 11.69
CA LYS A 40 -5.37 22.68 11.20
C LYS A 40 -5.64 22.15 9.80
N PHE A 41 -6.83 21.62 9.58
CA PHE A 41 -7.26 21.15 8.27
C PHE A 41 -7.13 22.24 7.19
N VAL A 42 -6.55 21.86 6.05
CA VAL A 42 -6.41 22.69 4.85
C VAL A 42 -7.18 22.02 3.70
N GLU A 43 -8.11 22.74 3.09
CA GLU A 43 -8.79 22.25 1.88
C GLU A 43 -7.83 22.37 0.68
N ILE A 44 -7.64 21.26 -0.04
CA ILE A 44 -6.83 21.17 -1.25
C ILE A 44 -7.81 20.89 -2.40
N ASN A 45 -7.97 21.84 -3.32
CA ASN A 45 -9.03 21.81 -4.32
C ASN A 45 -8.82 20.71 -5.37
N GLU A 46 -7.58 20.34 -5.61
CA GLU A 46 -7.15 19.33 -6.57
C GLU A 46 -7.81 17.97 -6.29
N PHE A 47 -8.06 17.64 -5.01
CA PHE A 47 -8.66 16.37 -4.62
C PHE A 47 -10.19 16.35 -4.57
N LYS A 48 -10.86 17.49 -4.80
CA LYS A 48 -12.28 17.67 -4.47
C LYS A 48 -13.24 16.75 -5.24
N ASP A 49 -12.92 16.48 -6.50
CA ASP A 49 -13.80 15.75 -7.43
C ASP A 49 -13.33 14.31 -7.68
N ASP A 50 -12.37 13.80 -6.90
CA ASP A 50 -11.89 12.45 -7.06
C ASP A 50 -12.76 11.42 -6.36
N GLU A 51 -13.19 10.41 -7.13
CA GLU A 51 -13.60 9.13 -6.55
C GLU A 51 -12.36 8.28 -6.25
N TYR A 52 -12.08 8.04 -4.98
CA TYR A 52 -10.96 7.22 -4.51
C TYR A 52 -11.30 6.56 -3.18
N GLY A 53 -10.33 5.79 -2.65
CA GLY A 53 -10.39 5.24 -1.32
C GLY A 53 -11.07 3.88 -1.23
N VAL A 54 -10.93 3.27 -0.06
CA VAL A 54 -11.44 1.93 0.25
C VAL A 54 -12.94 1.82 -0.05
N SER A 55 -13.70 2.80 0.40
CA SER A 55 -15.11 3.02 0.06
C SER A 55 -15.51 4.45 0.40
N LYS A 56 -16.66 4.91 -0.11
CA LYS A 56 -17.22 6.22 0.25
C LYS A 56 -17.50 6.33 1.75
N GLU A 57 -18.04 5.26 2.34
CA GLU A 57 -18.31 5.17 3.78
C GLU A 57 -17.02 5.22 4.61
N ALA A 58 -15.92 4.63 4.13
CA ALA A 58 -14.63 4.73 4.80
C ALA A 58 -14.10 6.17 4.82
N LEU A 59 -14.27 6.92 3.72
CA LEU A 59 -13.92 8.35 3.68
C LEU A 59 -14.80 9.18 4.61
N GLU A 60 -16.12 8.94 4.60
CA GLU A 60 -17.08 9.61 5.49
C GLU A 60 -16.78 9.36 6.98
N ILE A 61 -16.28 8.17 7.34
CA ILE A 61 -15.81 7.88 8.70
C ILE A 61 -14.64 8.80 9.10
N ASN A 62 -13.68 9.06 8.21
CA ASN A 62 -12.58 9.97 8.53
C ASN A 62 -13.03 11.43 8.59
N GLU A 63 -14.03 11.82 7.81
CA GLU A 63 -14.64 13.16 7.90
C GLU A 63 -15.37 13.38 9.24
N GLU A 64 -16.09 12.37 9.73
CA GLU A 64 -16.87 12.46 10.97
C GLU A 64 -16.01 12.23 12.23
N PHE A 65 -15.10 11.26 12.19
CA PHE A 65 -14.37 10.76 13.36
C PHE A 65 -12.85 11.00 13.32
N GLY A 66 -12.37 11.75 12.32
CA GLY A 66 -10.96 12.08 12.17
C GLY A 66 -10.33 12.61 13.46
N ASN A 67 -9.27 11.95 13.92
CA ASN A 67 -8.60 12.27 15.18
C ASN A 67 -7.11 12.62 15.04
N TYR A 68 -6.57 12.53 13.83
CA TYR A 68 -5.25 13.03 13.49
C TYR A 68 -5.22 13.69 12.09
N TYR A 69 -4.67 14.91 12.00
CA TYR A 69 -4.43 15.56 10.71
C TYR A 69 -3.00 16.08 10.64
N ARG A 70 -2.33 15.86 9.50
CA ARG A 70 -1.00 16.40 9.21
C ARG A 70 -0.96 17.01 7.81
N TYR A 71 -0.42 18.21 7.70
CA TYR A 71 -0.16 18.87 6.42
C TYR A 71 1.35 19.08 6.25
N LEU A 72 1.92 18.51 5.18
CA LEU A 72 3.35 18.48 4.92
C LEU A 72 3.66 19.17 3.58
N ASN A 73 4.14 20.42 3.63
CA ASN A 73 4.53 21.17 2.45
C ASN A 73 6.06 21.22 2.30
N SER A 74 6.56 21.03 1.07
CA SER A 74 8.00 21.03 0.79
C SER A 74 8.71 22.36 1.10
N LYS A 75 7.98 23.47 1.16
CA LYS A 75 8.50 24.80 1.56
C LYS A 75 8.86 24.88 3.03
N ASP A 76 8.14 24.13 3.86
CA ASP A 76 8.35 24.11 5.30
C ASP A 76 9.40 23.06 5.67
N ASN A 77 9.23 21.84 5.13
CA ASN A 77 10.15 20.75 5.37
C ASN A 77 10.15 19.75 4.19
N ASN A 78 11.36 19.44 3.70
CA ASN A 78 11.55 18.50 2.61
C ASN A 78 11.84 17.06 3.08
N LYS A 79 12.11 16.83 4.36
CA LYS A 79 12.31 15.49 4.94
C LYS A 79 11.64 15.38 6.29
N GLU A 80 10.65 14.50 6.42
CA GLU A 80 9.94 14.29 7.69
C GLU A 80 9.56 12.82 7.92
N ILE A 81 9.51 12.43 9.19
CA ILE A 81 9.04 11.11 9.62
C ILE A 81 7.83 11.32 10.54
N VAL A 82 6.67 10.81 10.13
CA VAL A 82 5.43 10.78 10.90
C VAL A 82 5.27 9.38 11.48
N ARG A 83 5.44 9.24 12.81
CA ARG A 83 5.28 7.96 13.51
C ARG A 83 3.94 7.93 14.24
N LEU A 84 3.08 6.98 13.88
CA LEU A 84 1.75 6.82 14.44
C LEU A 84 1.65 5.43 15.09
N GLU A 85 1.55 5.40 16.42
CA GLU A 85 1.47 4.16 17.19
C GLU A 85 0.15 4.10 17.97
N THR A 86 -0.68 3.09 17.68
CA THR A 86 -1.90 2.81 18.45
C THR A 86 -1.59 1.94 19.68
N ASP A 87 -2.37 2.08 20.75
CA ASP A 87 -2.18 1.31 21.99
C ASP A 87 -3.48 0.94 22.70
N ASP A 88 -3.40 0.32 23.88
CA ASP A 88 -4.59 -0.12 24.62
C ASP A 88 -5.42 1.03 25.22
N LEU A 89 -4.89 2.26 25.17
CA LEU A 89 -5.59 3.49 25.51
C LEU A 89 -6.13 4.19 24.25
N HIS A 90 -5.39 4.16 23.14
CA HIS A 90 -5.76 4.76 21.86
C HIS A 90 -5.88 3.67 20.80
N THR A 91 -7.02 2.97 20.80
CA THR A 91 -7.26 1.79 19.95
C THR A 91 -7.69 2.13 18.53
N GLU A 92 -8.01 3.39 18.26
CA GLU A 92 -8.60 3.84 16.99
C GLU A 92 -7.77 5.00 16.40
N LEU A 93 -7.44 4.88 15.12
CA LEU A 93 -6.74 5.92 14.37
C LEU A 93 -7.53 6.24 13.08
N PHE A 94 -7.98 7.49 12.99
CA PHE A 94 -8.66 8.05 11.83
C PHE A 94 -7.83 9.24 11.36
N ASP A 95 -6.77 8.98 10.60
CA ASP A 95 -5.84 10.01 10.16
C ASP A 95 -6.06 10.48 8.73
N THR A 96 -5.79 11.76 8.50
CA THR A 96 -5.60 12.32 7.16
C THR A 96 -4.25 13.00 7.07
N ILE A 97 -3.41 12.59 6.12
CA ILE A 97 -2.08 13.15 5.88
C ILE A 97 -2.03 13.70 4.46
N ASP A 98 -1.80 15.00 4.35
CA ASP A 98 -1.62 15.69 3.07
C ASP A 98 -0.16 16.01 2.85
N ILE A 99 0.37 15.61 1.69
CA ILE A 99 1.75 15.84 1.26
C ILE A 99 1.70 16.69 -0.01
N VAL A 100 2.25 17.89 0.05
CA VAL A 100 2.29 18.83 -1.07
C VAL A 100 3.74 19.16 -1.39
N THR A 101 4.20 18.76 -2.59
CA THR A 101 5.51 19.13 -3.10
C THR A 101 5.35 20.24 -4.13
N GLU A 102 5.88 21.42 -3.80
CA GLU A 102 5.79 22.61 -4.62
C GLU A 102 6.58 22.52 -5.93
N LYS A 103 6.23 23.39 -6.87
CA LYS A 103 6.82 23.46 -8.20
C LYS A 103 8.36 23.44 -8.17
N GLY A 104 8.95 22.46 -8.85
CA GLY A 104 10.40 22.28 -8.95
C GLY A 104 11.11 21.86 -7.66
N GLU A 105 10.38 21.55 -6.59
CA GLU A 105 10.96 21.11 -5.32
C GLU A 105 11.04 19.58 -5.21
N SER A 106 11.75 19.11 -4.19
CA SER A 106 11.79 17.69 -3.85
C SER A 106 11.46 17.48 -2.38
N GLN A 107 10.69 16.44 -2.09
CA GLN A 107 10.26 16.10 -0.74
C GLN A 107 10.33 14.58 -0.53
N SER A 108 10.78 14.14 0.64
CA SER A 108 10.84 12.74 1.04
C SER A 108 10.20 12.55 2.40
N ILE A 109 9.08 11.84 2.48
CA ILE A 109 8.32 11.64 3.71
C ILE A 109 8.32 10.16 4.07
N ILE A 110 8.40 9.86 5.36
CA ILE A 110 8.18 8.52 5.90
C ILE A 110 6.96 8.59 6.82
N ILE A 111 5.99 7.72 6.60
CA ILE A 111 4.85 7.50 7.48
C ILE A 111 4.98 6.08 8.01
N ASP A 112 5.09 5.95 9.33
CA ASP A 112 5.35 4.68 10.01
C ASP A 112 4.20 4.39 10.99
N TYR A 113 3.40 3.39 10.65
CA TYR A 113 2.26 2.91 11.43
C TYR A 113 2.65 1.65 12.23
N ALA A 114 2.49 1.72 13.54
CA ALA A 114 2.75 0.63 14.47
C ALA A 114 1.61 0.48 15.49
N SER A 115 1.59 -0.64 16.20
CA SER A 115 0.69 -0.84 17.34
C SER A 115 1.38 -1.58 18.47
N LYS A 116 0.83 -1.40 19.68
CA LYS A 116 1.23 -2.15 20.87
C LYS A 116 0.04 -2.49 21.75
N GLY A 117 0.27 -3.42 22.66
CA GLY A 117 -0.74 -3.90 23.60
C GLY A 117 -1.48 -5.13 23.07
N HIS A 118 -2.67 -5.36 23.60
CA HIS A 118 -3.43 -6.60 23.35
C HIS A 118 -4.89 -6.37 22.96
N LYS A 119 -5.38 -5.12 23.01
CA LYS A 119 -6.74 -4.81 22.55
C LYS A 119 -6.77 -4.65 21.04
N ASP A 120 -7.86 -5.10 20.42
CA ASP A 120 -8.18 -4.86 19.01
C ASP A 120 -7.96 -3.39 18.63
N LYS A 121 -7.36 -3.18 17.45
CA LYS A 121 -7.07 -1.86 16.89
C LYS A 121 -7.80 -1.69 15.57
N PHE A 122 -8.20 -0.46 15.29
CA PHE A 122 -8.81 -0.10 14.02
C PHE A 122 -8.15 1.16 13.47
N ARG A 123 -7.57 1.05 12.28
CA ARG A 123 -6.98 2.16 11.54
C ARG A 123 -7.78 2.41 10.27
N ASN A 124 -8.12 3.66 10.01
CA ASN A 124 -8.62 4.12 8.73
C ASN A 124 -7.86 5.39 8.33
N SER A 125 -6.94 5.25 7.38
CA SER A 125 -6.01 6.32 7.00
C SER A 125 -6.32 6.85 5.60
N ILE A 126 -6.26 8.16 5.46
CA ILE A 126 -6.32 8.86 4.17
C ILE A 126 -4.97 9.56 3.96
N ILE A 127 -4.27 9.20 2.89
CA ILE A 127 -2.99 9.83 2.52
C ILE A 127 -3.18 10.45 1.14
N ARG A 128 -2.98 11.77 1.02
CA ARG A 128 -3.13 12.48 -0.25
C ARG A 128 -1.82 13.17 -0.62
N ILE A 129 -1.37 12.96 -1.86
CA ILE A 129 -0.07 13.41 -2.34
C ILE A 129 -0.30 14.26 -3.59
N LEU A 130 0.11 15.52 -3.54
CA LEU A 130 0.08 16.46 -4.66
C LEU A 130 1.52 16.83 -5.04
N GLY A 131 1.93 16.43 -6.23
CA GLY A 131 3.17 16.87 -6.85
C GLY A 131 2.88 17.95 -7.89
N HIS A 132 3.29 19.18 -7.61
CA HIS A 132 3.19 20.28 -8.56
C HIS A 132 4.20 20.15 -9.71
N GLU A 133 4.07 21.02 -10.71
CA GLU A 133 4.90 21.01 -11.91
C GLU A 133 6.40 20.77 -11.63
N ASN A 134 7.01 19.81 -12.32
CA ASN A 134 8.43 19.46 -12.23
C ASN A 134 8.93 19.10 -10.80
N SER A 135 8.03 18.74 -9.88
CA SER A 135 8.40 18.31 -8.53
C SER A 135 8.86 16.85 -8.48
N LYS A 136 9.52 16.48 -7.38
CA LYS A 136 9.88 15.09 -7.07
C LYS A 136 9.49 14.72 -5.64
N THR A 137 8.54 13.79 -5.49
CA THR A 137 8.04 13.36 -4.18
C THR A 137 8.37 11.90 -3.96
N ASN A 138 8.94 11.56 -2.81
CA ASN A 138 9.17 10.19 -2.38
C ASN A 138 8.47 9.95 -1.05
N VAL A 139 7.55 8.98 -0.97
CA VAL A 139 6.79 8.71 0.25
C VAL A 139 6.94 7.24 0.61
N PHE A 140 7.48 6.96 1.79
CA PHE A 140 7.46 5.63 2.37
C PHE A 140 6.26 5.51 3.30
N ILE A 141 5.41 4.51 3.09
CA ILE A 141 4.28 4.17 3.94
C ILE A 141 4.58 2.79 4.50
N ILE A 142 4.85 2.72 5.79
CA ILE A 142 5.35 1.52 6.46
C ILE A 142 4.29 1.09 7.46
N GLN A 143 3.62 -0.01 7.17
CA GLN A 143 2.59 -0.59 8.01
C GLN A 143 3.16 -1.83 8.70
N ARG A 144 3.23 -1.78 10.04
CA ARG A 144 3.82 -2.85 10.87
C ARG A 144 2.98 -3.15 12.09
N GLU A 145 1.70 -2.77 12.07
CA GLU A 145 0.81 -2.99 13.20
C GLU A 145 0.62 -4.50 13.46
N GLY A 146 0.28 -4.81 14.70
CA GLY A 146 0.08 -6.14 15.25
C GLY A 146 -1.09 -6.91 14.63
N GLU A 147 -1.23 -8.18 15.04
CA GLU A 147 -2.29 -9.08 14.54
C GLU A 147 -3.69 -8.65 15.04
N GLU A 148 -3.74 -7.85 16.10
CA GLU A 148 -4.96 -7.26 16.64
C GLU A 148 -5.55 -6.14 15.76
N SER A 149 -4.83 -5.71 14.71
CA SER A 149 -5.21 -4.57 13.89
C SER A 149 -6.02 -4.95 12.64
N THR A 150 -7.11 -4.22 12.42
CA THR A 150 -7.78 -4.09 11.11
C THR A 150 -7.47 -2.73 10.52
N VAL A 151 -7.00 -2.72 9.27
CA VAL A 151 -6.48 -1.53 8.59
C VAL A 151 -7.26 -1.27 7.32
N LEU A 152 -7.76 -0.05 7.19
CA LEU A 152 -8.25 0.55 5.96
C LEU A 152 -7.30 1.67 5.56
N GLU A 153 -6.88 1.68 4.31
CA GLU A 153 -5.91 2.67 3.83
C GLU A 153 -6.30 3.18 2.44
N SER A 154 -6.41 4.50 2.32
CA SER A 154 -6.80 5.20 1.10
C SER A 154 -5.71 6.18 0.70
N ILE A 155 -5.01 5.89 -0.39
CA ILE A 155 -3.92 6.71 -0.93
C ILE A 155 -4.38 7.35 -2.24
N LEU A 156 -4.33 8.67 -2.32
CA LEU A 156 -4.61 9.45 -3.53
C LEU A 156 -3.36 10.21 -3.96
N VAL A 157 -2.98 10.07 -5.23
CA VAL A 157 -1.84 10.76 -5.84
C VAL A 157 -2.32 11.62 -7.00
N HIS A 158 -1.88 12.87 -7.04
CA HIS A 158 -2.01 13.80 -8.17
C HIS A 158 -0.63 14.25 -8.65
N ALA A 159 -0.30 13.93 -9.89
CA ALA A 159 0.92 14.37 -10.54
C ALA A 159 0.60 15.39 -11.65
N GLU A 160 1.06 16.63 -11.46
CA GLU A 160 1.02 17.67 -12.49
C GLU A 160 2.15 17.49 -13.52
N GLU A 161 2.29 18.46 -14.43
CA GLU A 161 3.22 18.38 -15.55
C GLU A 161 4.67 18.18 -15.08
N GLY A 162 5.33 17.13 -15.57
CA GLY A 162 6.70 16.78 -15.18
C GLY A 162 6.88 16.36 -13.71
N ALA A 163 5.81 16.22 -12.91
CA ALA A 163 5.91 15.76 -11.53
C ALA A 163 6.27 14.27 -11.48
N ASN A 164 7.18 13.89 -10.58
CA ASN A 164 7.61 12.51 -10.38
C ASN A 164 7.31 12.07 -8.94
N ILE A 165 6.37 11.15 -8.77
CA ILE A 165 5.91 10.71 -7.46
C ILE A 165 6.22 9.22 -7.27
N PHE A 166 6.96 8.91 -6.21
CA PHE A 166 7.34 7.55 -5.82
C PHE A 166 6.66 7.23 -4.48
N VAL A 167 5.88 6.15 -4.44
CA VAL A 167 5.23 5.66 -3.22
C VAL A 167 5.77 4.26 -2.92
N ASN A 168 6.50 4.16 -1.81
CA ASN A 168 7.08 2.93 -1.30
C ASN A 168 6.18 2.39 -0.18
N GLN A 169 5.38 1.37 -0.47
CA GLN A 169 4.35 0.86 0.45
C GLN A 169 4.75 -0.50 1.03
N TYR A 170 5.06 -0.57 2.32
CA TYR A 170 5.55 -1.78 2.98
C TYR A 170 4.52 -2.31 3.99
N GLU A 171 3.80 -3.34 3.59
CA GLU A 171 2.66 -3.94 4.29
C GLU A 171 3.04 -5.25 4.97
N VAL A 172 3.62 -5.16 6.17
CA VAL A 172 4.21 -6.33 6.87
C VAL A 172 3.53 -6.63 8.20
N GLY A 173 2.28 -6.20 8.38
CA GLY A 173 1.50 -6.41 9.61
C GLY A 173 0.00 -6.50 9.37
N SER A 174 -0.78 -6.30 10.44
CA SER A 174 -2.23 -6.43 10.54
C SER A 174 -2.79 -7.84 10.25
N SER A 175 -3.88 -8.22 10.91
CA SER A 175 -4.61 -9.43 10.52
C SER A 175 -5.48 -9.20 9.29
N LYS A 176 -5.93 -7.96 9.07
CA LYS A 176 -6.73 -7.58 7.92
C LYS A 176 -6.29 -6.22 7.40
N LEU A 177 -5.83 -6.20 6.15
CA LEU A 177 -5.43 -5.01 5.42
C LEU A 177 -6.31 -4.85 4.19
N ILE A 178 -6.92 -3.67 4.05
CA ILE A 178 -7.61 -3.25 2.83
C ILE A 178 -7.01 -1.93 2.39
N SER A 179 -6.20 -1.95 1.33
CA SER A 179 -5.54 -0.77 0.81
C SER A 179 -6.06 -0.41 -0.59
N ASN A 180 -6.29 0.87 -0.80
CA ASN A 180 -6.69 1.48 -2.06
C ASN A 180 -5.66 2.53 -2.43
N TYR A 181 -4.96 2.30 -3.54
CA TYR A 181 -4.06 3.28 -4.14
C TYR A 181 -4.66 3.78 -5.44
N LYS A 182 -4.76 5.10 -5.59
CA LYS A 182 -5.15 5.75 -6.83
C LYS A 182 -4.16 6.84 -7.18
N ALA A 183 -3.59 6.78 -8.37
CA ALA A 183 -2.81 7.86 -8.95
C ALA A 183 -3.50 8.44 -10.19
N ASN A 184 -3.60 9.76 -10.23
CA ASN A 184 -4.01 10.52 -11.39
C ASN A 184 -2.79 11.25 -11.97
N LEU A 185 -2.37 10.84 -13.17
CA LEU A 185 -1.31 11.46 -13.94
C LEU A 185 -1.93 12.54 -14.84
N ILE A 186 -2.06 13.75 -14.28
CA ILE A 186 -2.84 14.85 -14.88
C ILE A 186 -2.04 15.54 -15.99
N GLY A 187 -0.77 15.87 -15.71
CA GLY A 187 0.04 16.71 -16.58
C GLY A 187 0.86 15.95 -17.61
N GLU A 188 1.34 16.65 -18.62
CA GLU A 188 2.28 16.11 -19.60
C GLU A 188 3.57 15.64 -18.91
N ALA A 189 4.12 14.51 -19.35
CA ALA A 189 5.33 13.91 -18.79
C ALA A 189 5.29 13.66 -17.26
N SER A 190 4.08 13.55 -16.68
CA SER A 190 3.90 13.17 -15.28
C SER A 190 4.24 11.70 -15.04
N HIS A 191 4.73 11.39 -13.85
CA HIS A 191 5.17 10.06 -13.46
C HIS A 191 4.66 9.66 -12.08
N ALA A 192 4.17 8.42 -11.97
CA ALA A 192 3.84 7.79 -10.69
C ALA A 192 4.38 6.36 -10.63
N GLU A 193 5.05 6.06 -9.54
CA GLU A 193 5.54 4.72 -9.24
C GLU A 193 5.05 4.30 -7.87
N VAL A 194 4.53 3.07 -7.79
CA VAL A 194 4.25 2.39 -6.51
C VAL A 194 5.11 1.15 -6.43
N ASN A 195 6.04 1.14 -5.46
CA ASN A 195 6.88 0.00 -5.13
C ASN A 195 6.37 -0.58 -3.81
N SER A 196 5.71 -1.74 -3.90
CA SER A 196 4.97 -2.34 -2.80
C SER A 196 5.57 -3.69 -2.40
N ILE A 197 5.71 -3.90 -1.10
CA ILE A 197 5.95 -5.23 -0.55
C ILE A 197 4.86 -5.59 0.44
N TYR A 198 4.48 -6.87 0.46
CA TYR A 198 3.55 -7.38 1.47
C TYR A 198 3.96 -8.74 2.02
N PHE A 199 3.71 -8.96 3.31
CA PHE A 199 3.90 -10.26 3.95
C PHE A 199 2.65 -10.69 4.72
N GLY A 200 2.00 -11.76 4.27
CA GLY A 200 0.85 -12.36 4.94
C GLY A 200 1.22 -13.71 5.57
N TYR A 201 0.75 -13.96 6.79
CA TYR A 201 0.96 -15.22 7.51
C TYR A 201 -0.29 -15.55 8.36
N ASN A 202 -0.31 -16.66 9.09
CA ASN A 202 -1.48 -17.14 9.84
C ASN A 202 -2.75 -17.14 8.97
N ASP A 203 -3.80 -16.41 9.38
CA ASP A 203 -5.06 -16.24 8.66
C ASP A 203 -5.21 -14.81 8.11
N HIS A 204 -4.11 -14.13 7.81
CA HIS A 204 -4.14 -12.74 7.34
C HIS A 204 -4.95 -12.60 6.05
N GLU A 205 -5.75 -11.53 5.98
CA GLU A 205 -6.49 -11.10 4.79
C GLU A 205 -5.89 -9.81 4.24
N ILE A 206 -5.32 -9.87 3.03
CA ILE A 206 -4.76 -8.72 2.32
C ILE A 206 -5.59 -8.46 1.07
N ASP A 207 -6.21 -7.28 0.98
CA ASP A 207 -6.91 -6.80 -0.22
C ASP A 207 -6.27 -5.50 -0.70
N LEU A 208 -5.66 -5.55 -1.88
CA LEU A 208 -4.99 -4.41 -2.50
C LEU A 208 -5.70 -4.06 -3.80
N ILE A 209 -6.00 -2.77 -4.01
CA ILE A 209 -6.44 -2.26 -5.30
C ILE A 209 -5.62 -1.05 -5.74
N TYR A 210 -4.89 -1.17 -6.85
CA TYR A 210 -4.02 -0.11 -7.37
C TYR A 210 -4.54 0.40 -8.72
N ASN A 211 -4.91 1.67 -8.80
CA ASN A 211 -5.43 2.30 -10.00
C ASN A 211 -4.49 3.43 -10.42
N ILE A 212 -3.98 3.40 -11.66
CA ILE A 212 -3.25 4.53 -12.23
C ILE A 212 -3.98 5.00 -13.48
N ILE A 213 -4.36 6.27 -13.47
CA ILE A 213 -5.14 6.91 -14.53
C ILE A 213 -4.23 7.88 -15.28
N HIS A 214 -3.92 7.56 -16.53
CA HIS A 214 -3.17 8.41 -17.45
C HIS A 214 -4.12 9.40 -18.15
N LYS A 215 -4.00 10.69 -17.82
CA LYS A 215 -4.72 11.80 -18.47
C LYS A 215 -3.79 12.65 -19.32
N GLY A 216 -2.60 12.95 -18.80
CA GLY A 216 -1.59 13.73 -19.49
C GLY A 216 -0.86 12.95 -20.59
N LYS A 217 -0.34 13.69 -21.57
CA LYS A 217 0.49 13.12 -22.64
C LYS A 217 1.82 12.62 -22.11
N GLN A 218 2.37 11.58 -22.74
CA GLN A 218 3.69 11.05 -22.41
C GLN A 218 3.86 10.74 -20.91
N SER A 219 2.76 10.44 -20.21
CA SER A 219 2.81 10.13 -18.79
C SER A 219 3.32 8.70 -18.61
N THR A 220 4.06 8.46 -17.53
CA THR A 220 4.68 7.15 -17.28
C THR A 220 4.26 6.59 -15.93
N SER A 221 4.09 5.28 -15.83
CA SER A 221 3.77 4.64 -14.56
C SER A 221 4.40 3.27 -14.38
N ASN A 222 4.70 2.94 -13.13
CA ASN A 222 5.18 1.63 -12.72
C ASN A 222 4.42 1.16 -11.47
N ILE A 223 3.83 -0.03 -11.53
CA ILE A 223 3.32 -0.77 -10.39
C ILE A 223 4.27 -1.96 -10.18
N ILE A 224 5.00 -1.97 -9.08
CA ILE A 224 5.94 -3.04 -8.74
C ILE A 224 5.49 -3.64 -7.42
N ILE A 225 5.15 -4.93 -7.39
CA ILE A 225 4.64 -5.58 -6.19
C ILE A 225 5.34 -6.90 -5.96
N ASN A 226 6.00 -7.02 -4.81
CA ASN A 226 6.63 -8.27 -4.36
C ASN A 226 6.01 -8.72 -3.05
N GLY A 227 5.44 -9.91 -3.01
CA GLY A 227 4.81 -10.42 -1.79
C GLY A 227 5.21 -11.85 -1.44
N ALA A 228 4.96 -12.21 -0.19
CA ALA A 228 5.07 -13.58 0.30
C ALA A 228 3.88 -13.92 1.21
N LEU A 229 3.37 -15.15 1.07
CA LEU A 229 2.25 -15.66 1.86
C LEU A 229 2.66 -16.98 2.54
N LYS A 230 2.38 -17.08 3.84
CA LYS A 230 2.56 -18.26 4.68
C LYS A 230 1.26 -18.76 5.29
N ASP A 231 1.26 -20.01 5.76
CA ASP A 231 0.18 -20.62 6.53
C ASP A 231 -1.14 -20.64 5.74
N ASN A 232 -2.20 -19.97 6.22
CA ASN A 232 -3.51 -19.88 5.57
C ASN A 232 -3.79 -18.48 5.01
N ALA A 233 -2.76 -17.63 4.90
CA ALA A 233 -2.93 -16.24 4.46
C ALA A 233 -3.54 -16.15 3.07
N ARG A 234 -4.38 -15.13 2.89
CA ARG A 234 -5.08 -14.86 1.64
C ARG A 234 -4.79 -13.45 1.16
N LYS A 235 -4.49 -13.33 -0.13
CA LYS A 235 -4.31 -12.07 -0.82
C LYS A 235 -5.20 -11.97 -2.06
N VAL A 236 -5.85 -10.83 -2.21
CA VAL A 236 -6.52 -10.40 -3.44
C VAL A 236 -5.85 -9.12 -3.90
N PHE A 237 -5.26 -9.14 -5.09
CA PHE A 237 -4.68 -7.97 -5.73
C PHE A 237 -5.50 -7.64 -6.97
N LYS A 238 -5.88 -6.38 -7.08
CA LYS A 238 -6.63 -5.83 -8.19
C LYS A 238 -5.85 -4.63 -8.70
N SER A 239 -5.80 -4.45 -10.00
CA SER A 239 -5.14 -3.30 -10.59
C SER A 239 -5.84 -2.81 -11.83
N ASN A 240 -5.65 -1.53 -12.11
CA ASN A 240 -6.16 -0.89 -13.30
C ASN A 240 -5.15 0.14 -13.81
N LEU A 241 -4.57 -0.13 -14.98
CA LEU A 241 -3.88 0.87 -15.78
C LEU A 241 -4.86 1.42 -16.83
N ASP A 242 -5.27 2.66 -16.65
CA ASP A 242 -6.32 3.30 -17.47
C ASP A 242 -5.75 4.47 -18.27
N PHE A 243 -5.68 4.30 -19.59
CA PHE A 243 -5.23 5.30 -20.54
C PHE A 243 -6.43 6.01 -21.13
N LEU A 244 -6.68 7.24 -20.69
CA LEU A 244 -7.80 8.04 -21.18
C LEU A 244 -7.46 8.72 -22.51
N GLU A 245 -8.49 9.04 -23.30
CA GLU A 245 -8.34 9.80 -24.54
C GLU A 245 -7.58 11.12 -24.27
N GLY A 246 -6.56 11.40 -25.09
CA GLY A 246 -5.65 12.54 -24.91
C GLY A 246 -4.32 12.21 -24.22
N SER A 247 -4.15 11.00 -23.69
CA SER A 247 -2.90 10.52 -23.05
C SER A 247 -1.85 9.97 -24.04
N THR A 248 -1.84 10.44 -25.30
CA THR A 248 -0.90 9.99 -26.35
C THR A 248 0.56 9.96 -25.90
N GLY A 249 1.26 8.91 -26.28
CA GLY A 249 2.65 8.62 -25.94
C GLY A 249 2.86 8.07 -24.52
N SER A 250 1.80 7.81 -23.76
CA SER A 250 1.91 7.34 -22.37
C SER A 250 2.31 5.87 -22.28
N VAL A 251 3.02 5.53 -21.21
CA VAL A 251 3.53 4.19 -20.95
C VAL A 251 3.20 3.77 -19.52
N GLY A 252 2.68 2.56 -19.34
CA GLY A 252 2.40 2.00 -18.02
C GLY A 252 2.90 0.58 -17.92
N ASN A 253 3.56 0.26 -16.82
CA ASN A 253 4.05 -1.08 -16.52
C ASN A 253 3.49 -1.56 -15.19
N GLU A 254 3.09 -2.82 -15.15
CA GLU A 254 2.70 -3.51 -13.94
C GLU A 254 3.43 -4.85 -13.84
N GLU A 255 4.07 -5.09 -12.70
CA GLU A 255 4.70 -6.35 -12.35
C GLU A 255 4.35 -6.76 -10.92
N GLU A 256 3.73 -7.93 -10.78
CA GLU A 256 3.45 -8.56 -9.50
C GLU A 256 4.07 -9.96 -9.42
N PHE A 257 4.79 -10.20 -8.33
CA PHE A 257 5.31 -11.52 -7.96
C PHE A 257 4.88 -11.88 -6.53
N CYS A 258 4.15 -12.98 -6.38
CA CYS A 258 3.71 -13.52 -5.10
C CYS A 258 4.36 -14.89 -4.81
N MET A 259 5.14 -14.96 -3.74
CA MET A 259 5.72 -16.20 -3.25
C MET A 259 4.74 -16.95 -2.35
N LEU A 260 4.50 -18.22 -2.66
CA LEU A 260 3.62 -19.10 -1.90
C LEU A 260 4.49 -20.06 -1.07
N LEU A 261 4.59 -19.80 0.23
CA LEU A 261 5.43 -20.60 1.14
C LEU A 261 4.77 -21.95 1.45
N ASP A 262 3.45 -21.93 1.65
CA ASP A 262 2.66 -23.13 1.96
C ASP A 262 1.69 -23.51 0.83
N SER A 263 1.18 -24.74 0.88
CA SER A 263 0.15 -25.19 -0.06
C SER A 263 -1.26 -24.66 0.25
N THR A 264 -1.44 -24.12 1.45
CA THR A 264 -2.72 -23.65 2.02
C THR A 264 -3.02 -22.19 1.75
N VAL A 265 -2.01 -21.40 1.37
CA VAL A 265 -2.19 -19.97 1.06
C VAL A 265 -2.99 -19.76 -0.22
N LYS A 266 -3.62 -18.60 -0.33
CA LYS A 266 -4.41 -18.24 -1.51
C LYS A 266 -4.04 -16.87 -2.03
N SER A 267 -3.49 -16.82 -3.24
CA SER A 267 -3.22 -15.58 -3.97
C SER A 267 -4.13 -15.49 -5.19
N ILE A 268 -4.87 -14.40 -5.33
CA ILE A 268 -5.63 -14.06 -6.53
C ILE A 268 -5.18 -12.69 -7.01
N SER A 269 -4.90 -12.56 -8.31
CA SER A 269 -4.58 -11.30 -8.96
C SER A 269 -5.49 -11.07 -10.15
N VAL A 270 -6.05 -9.87 -10.25
CA VAL A 270 -7.02 -9.48 -11.29
C VAL A 270 -6.55 -8.16 -11.91
N PRO A 271 -5.51 -8.20 -12.77
CA PRO A 271 -5.04 -7.01 -13.46
C PRO A 271 -5.98 -6.63 -14.60
N LEU A 272 -6.18 -5.32 -14.77
CA LEU A 272 -6.94 -4.72 -15.86
C LEU A 272 -6.10 -3.66 -16.56
N LEU A 273 -6.15 -3.69 -17.90
CA LEU A 273 -5.54 -2.70 -18.77
C LEU A 273 -6.65 -2.12 -19.65
N LEU A 274 -6.92 -0.82 -19.49
CA LEU A 274 -7.95 -0.09 -20.22
C LEU A 274 -7.26 0.93 -21.13
N CYS A 275 -7.42 0.78 -22.45
CA CYS A 275 -6.84 1.69 -23.42
C CYS A 275 -7.95 2.38 -24.21
N HIS A 276 -8.20 3.65 -23.88
CA HIS A 276 -9.11 4.54 -24.59
C HIS A 276 -8.37 5.49 -25.56
N GLU A 277 -7.05 5.37 -25.63
CA GLU A 277 -6.16 6.10 -26.54
C GLU A 277 -5.38 5.08 -27.40
N ASP A 278 -5.12 5.42 -28.67
CA ASP A 278 -4.51 4.50 -29.63
C ASP A 278 -2.98 4.43 -29.46
N ASP A 279 -2.34 5.58 -29.20
CA ASP A 279 -0.89 5.72 -29.11
C ASP A 279 -0.42 5.60 -27.65
N VAL A 280 -0.53 4.40 -27.08
CA VAL A 280 -0.08 4.09 -25.70
C VAL A 280 0.58 2.72 -25.62
N LEU A 281 1.40 2.52 -24.60
CA LEU A 281 2.03 1.23 -24.32
C LEU A 281 1.72 0.79 -22.88
N GLY A 282 0.95 -0.28 -22.75
CA GLY A 282 0.64 -0.91 -21.46
C GLY A 282 1.24 -2.31 -21.37
N ASN A 283 1.99 -2.58 -20.30
CA ASN A 283 2.45 -3.91 -19.94
C ASN A 283 1.86 -4.30 -18.58
N HIS A 284 1.40 -5.53 -18.44
CA HIS A 284 1.06 -6.09 -17.15
C HIS A 284 1.53 -7.55 -17.04
N ALA A 285 2.12 -7.89 -15.91
CA ALA A 285 2.57 -9.22 -15.57
C ALA A 285 2.20 -9.51 -14.11
N ALA A 286 1.48 -10.60 -13.89
CA ALA A 286 1.16 -11.08 -12.55
C ALA A 286 1.54 -12.56 -12.47
N SER A 287 2.33 -12.92 -11.45
CA SER A 287 2.82 -14.27 -11.27
C SER A 287 2.80 -14.66 -9.81
N ALA A 288 2.48 -15.92 -9.55
CA ALA A 288 2.56 -16.52 -8.23
C ALA A 288 3.28 -17.85 -8.35
N GLY A 289 4.19 -18.12 -7.42
CA GLY A 289 5.05 -19.31 -7.47
C GLY A 289 5.36 -19.84 -6.09
N ARG A 290 5.37 -21.17 -5.98
CA ARG A 290 5.96 -21.82 -4.80
C ARG A 290 7.46 -21.61 -4.80
N ILE A 291 8.07 -21.68 -3.63
CA ILE A 291 9.53 -21.73 -3.53
C ILE A 291 10.06 -22.89 -4.37
N ASP A 292 11.13 -22.64 -5.14
CA ASP A 292 11.83 -23.68 -5.89
C ASP A 292 12.49 -24.65 -4.89
N GLU A 293 12.00 -25.89 -4.88
CA GLU A 293 12.49 -26.96 -4.00
C GLU A 293 13.98 -27.23 -4.19
N ASN A 294 14.56 -26.97 -5.38
CA ASN A 294 15.99 -27.13 -5.62
C ASN A 294 16.80 -26.01 -4.95
N ILE A 295 16.31 -24.77 -5.00
CA ILE A 295 16.95 -23.63 -4.32
C ILE A 295 16.92 -23.87 -2.81
N LEU A 296 15.76 -24.29 -2.31
CA LEU A 296 15.55 -24.62 -0.91
C LEU A 296 16.48 -25.76 -0.44
N PHE A 297 16.49 -26.89 -1.17
CA PHE A 297 17.39 -28.01 -0.89
C PHE A 297 18.87 -27.58 -0.93
N TYR A 298 19.24 -26.74 -1.90
CA TYR A 298 20.60 -26.21 -2.01
C TYR A 298 20.99 -25.39 -0.79
N ILE A 299 20.16 -24.46 -0.33
CA ILE A 299 20.43 -23.65 0.87
C ILE A 299 20.51 -24.55 2.11
N MET A 300 19.54 -25.45 2.30
CA MET A 300 19.53 -26.39 3.43
C MET A 300 20.76 -27.30 3.45
N SER A 301 21.27 -27.71 2.29
CA SER A 301 22.50 -28.51 2.19
C SER A 301 23.75 -27.80 2.73
N ARG A 302 23.69 -26.47 2.90
CA ARG A 302 24.74 -25.66 3.53
C ARG A 302 24.60 -25.51 5.03
N GLY A 303 23.65 -26.23 5.65
CA GLY A 303 23.47 -26.30 7.10
C GLY A 303 22.38 -25.39 7.65
N PHE A 304 21.62 -24.72 6.78
CA PHE A 304 20.44 -23.95 7.18
C PHE A 304 19.25 -24.87 7.40
N SER A 305 18.40 -24.53 8.37
CA SER A 305 17.06 -25.15 8.50
C SER A 305 16.16 -24.74 7.31
N MET A 306 15.03 -25.43 7.17
CA MET A 306 13.98 -25.04 6.22
C MET A 306 13.56 -23.58 6.42
N ALA A 307 13.24 -23.22 7.67
CA ALA A 307 12.81 -21.89 8.06
C ALA A 307 13.88 -20.81 7.76
N GLU A 308 15.16 -21.11 8.00
CA GLU A 308 16.25 -20.19 7.65
C GLU A 308 16.41 -20.04 6.13
N ALA A 309 16.18 -21.10 5.36
CA ALA A 309 16.25 -21.06 3.91
C ALA A 309 15.10 -20.26 3.29
N GLU A 310 13.87 -20.44 3.77
CA GLU A 310 12.70 -19.64 3.38
C GLU A 310 12.92 -18.16 3.67
N LYS A 311 13.43 -17.85 4.87
CA LYS A 311 13.81 -16.51 5.29
C LYS A 311 14.78 -15.85 4.30
N LEU A 312 15.88 -16.52 3.92
CA LEU A 312 16.85 -15.97 2.96
C LEU A 312 16.23 -15.69 1.59
N ILE A 313 15.28 -16.53 1.16
CA ILE A 313 14.59 -16.36 -0.12
C ILE A 313 13.66 -15.15 -0.07
N ILE A 314 12.89 -14.97 1.02
CA ILE A 314 12.05 -13.79 1.23
C ILE A 314 12.93 -12.52 1.30
N GLU A 315 14.02 -12.57 2.06
CA GLU A 315 14.99 -11.46 2.16
C GLU A 315 15.49 -11.04 0.79
N SER A 316 15.87 -12.00 -0.07
CA SER A 316 16.36 -11.70 -1.42
C SER A 316 15.33 -10.98 -2.30
N LYS A 317 14.03 -11.18 -2.04
CA LYS A 317 12.96 -10.54 -2.78
C LYS A 317 12.63 -9.15 -2.26
N PHE A 318 12.60 -8.96 -0.94
CA PHE A 318 12.23 -7.67 -0.34
C PHE A 318 13.40 -6.70 -0.20
N ALA A 319 14.65 -7.18 -0.23
CA ALA A 319 15.83 -6.34 -0.04
C ALA A 319 15.88 -5.15 -0.99
N SER A 320 15.55 -5.35 -2.28
CA SER A 320 15.56 -4.26 -3.26
C SER A 320 14.69 -3.07 -2.85
N ALA A 321 13.50 -3.32 -2.30
CA ALA A 321 12.62 -2.28 -1.78
C ALA A 321 13.13 -1.74 -0.44
N ILE A 322 13.37 -2.61 0.54
CA ILE A 322 13.74 -2.18 1.91
C ILE A 322 15.05 -1.39 1.93
N ASP A 323 16.00 -1.71 1.06
CA ASP A 323 17.29 -1.02 0.98
C ASP A 323 17.18 0.44 0.51
N GLU A 324 16.08 0.82 -0.16
CA GLU A 324 15.80 2.20 -0.59
C GLU A 324 15.49 3.13 0.59
N LEU A 325 15.00 2.59 1.70
CA LEU A 325 14.76 3.35 2.92
C LEU A 325 16.09 3.89 3.47
N GLU A 326 16.16 5.13 3.94
CA GLU A 326 17.41 5.66 4.54
C GLU A 326 17.51 5.37 6.05
N ASP A 327 16.38 5.11 6.72
CA ASP A 327 16.31 4.88 8.17
C ASP A 327 16.67 3.42 8.53
N GLU A 328 17.94 3.20 8.87
CA GLU A 328 18.48 1.88 9.25
C GLU A 328 17.76 1.23 10.44
N LYS A 329 17.29 2.02 11.42
CA LYS A 329 16.53 1.46 12.56
C LYS A 329 15.20 0.93 12.07
N LEU A 330 14.53 1.66 11.19
CA LEU A 330 13.25 1.26 10.63
C LEU A 330 13.40 0.05 9.69
N LYS A 331 14.48 -0.04 8.91
CA LYS A 331 14.82 -1.28 8.17
C LYS A 331 14.92 -2.48 9.10
N GLU A 332 15.64 -2.35 10.21
CA GLU A 332 15.79 -3.43 11.18
C GLU A 332 14.42 -3.83 11.77
N GLU A 333 13.55 -2.85 12.07
CA GLU A 333 12.19 -3.11 12.54
C GLU A 333 11.30 -3.82 11.51
N ILE A 334 11.38 -3.44 10.23
CA ILE A 334 10.69 -4.13 9.12
C ILE A 334 11.19 -5.57 9.00
N TRP A 335 12.52 -5.76 8.98
CA TRP A 335 13.10 -7.09 8.91
C TRP A 335 12.72 -7.94 10.11
N ASN A 336 12.78 -7.42 11.33
CA ASN A 336 12.33 -8.14 12.51
C ASN A 336 10.86 -8.60 12.37
N ARG A 337 10.00 -7.77 11.77
CA ARG A 337 8.61 -8.12 11.51
C ARG A 337 8.48 -9.24 10.47
N VAL A 338 9.17 -9.17 9.34
CA VAL A 338 9.12 -10.23 8.32
C VAL A 338 9.72 -11.55 8.85
N LEU A 339 10.83 -11.44 9.58
CA LEU A 339 11.68 -12.58 9.90
C LEU A 339 11.18 -13.39 11.10
N VAL A 340 10.64 -12.72 12.13
CA VAL A 340 10.04 -13.41 13.29
C VAL A 340 8.91 -14.35 12.86
N TYR A 341 8.16 -13.98 11.82
CA TYR A 341 6.99 -14.72 11.37
C TYR A 341 7.28 -15.68 10.20
N SER A 342 8.30 -15.40 9.39
CA SER A 342 8.83 -16.39 8.45
C SER A 342 9.40 -17.63 9.16
N GLY A 343 10.00 -17.46 10.35
CA GLY A 343 10.77 -18.51 11.03
C GLY A 343 10.07 -19.33 12.12
N LYS A 344 8.78 -19.12 12.39
CA LYS A 344 8.04 -19.97 13.34
C LYS A 344 7.75 -21.34 12.72
N ASP A 345 8.37 -22.38 13.24
CA ASP A 345 7.92 -23.76 13.08
C ASP A 345 6.64 -23.94 13.92
N LEU A 346 5.50 -24.22 13.27
CA LEU A 346 4.25 -24.63 13.95
C LEU A 346 4.26 -26.13 14.33
N HIS A 347 5.45 -26.70 14.47
CA HIS A 347 5.67 -28.11 14.83
C HIS A 347 6.60 -28.24 16.04
N GLU A 348 6.16 -27.72 17.18
CA GLU A 348 6.50 -28.27 18.50
C GLU A 348 5.24 -28.51 19.35
#